data_AF-A0AA91GTW6-F1
#
_entry.id   AF-A0AA91GTW6-F1
#
_cell.length_a   1.000
_cell.length_b   1.000
_cell.length_c   1.000
_cell.angle_alpha   90.00
_cell.angle_beta   90.00
_cell.angle_gamma   90.00
#
_symmetry.space_group_name_H-M   'P 1'
#
loop_
_entity.id
_entity.type
_entity.pdbx_description
1 polymer ?
#
loop_
_entity_poly.entity_id
_entity_poly.type
_entity_poly.pdbx_seq_one_letter_code
_entity_poly.pdbx_strand_id
1 'polypeptide(L)'
;MQKNLNKVLSFNCSYAVKWHKLESHQFFQQMTTRAEQQALLQQLKSDYRQILINYFITTDKTLKEKIDKFIHAVFYGNIPVPQIIEIHMELIDEFSQQLKLEGRSDEALLDYRLTLIDILAHLCELYRCSIPK
;
A
#
# COMPACT_ATOMS: atom_id res chain seq x y z
N MET A 1 11.16 -16.38 13.25
CA MET A 1 11.61 -15.04 12.78
C MET A 1 10.59 -14.00 13.22
N GLN A 2 10.65 -13.54 14.47
CA GLN A 2 9.81 -12.46 14.99
C GLN A 2 10.74 -11.50 15.74
N LYS A 3 11.35 -10.56 15.02
CA LYS A 3 12.04 -9.42 15.62
C LYS A 3 11.72 -8.17 14.81
N ASN A 4 11.15 -7.19 15.49
CA ASN A 4 11.04 -5.76 15.11
C ASN A 4 9.98 -5.31 14.08
N LEU A 5 8.69 -5.54 14.35
CA LEU A 5 7.67 -4.59 13.83
C LEU A 5 7.81 -3.20 14.48
N ASN A 6 8.18 -3.15 15.78
CA ASN A 6 8.25 -1.91 16.54
C ASN A 6 9.34 -0.91 16.11
N LYS A 7 10.34 -1.34 15.33
CA LYS A 7 11.43 -0.45 14.87
C LYS A 7 11.16 0.23 13.53
N VAL A 8 10.16 -0.26 12.77
CA VAL A 8 9.82 0.21 11.42
C VAL A 8 8.84 1.39 11.44
N LEU A 9 8.08 1.56 12.53
CA LEU A 9 7.00 2.55 12.66
C LEU A 9 7.45 3.99 13.02
N SER A 10 8.65 4.42 12.60
CA SER A 10 9.04 5.84 12.70
C SER A 10 8.49 6.62 11.49
N PHE A 11 7.17 6.79 11.43
CA PHE A 11 6.53 7.73 10.51
C PHE A 11 6.57 9.14 11.12
N ASN A 12 7.25 10.08 10.45
CA ASN A 12 7.40 11.43 10.96
C ASN A 12 6.21 12.29 10.51
N CYS A 13 5.31 12.57 11.45
CA CYS A 13 4.10 13.38 11.27
C CYS A 13 4.35 14.75 10.59
N SER A 14 5.56 15.31 10.72
CA SER A 14 5.91 16.58 10.07
C SER A 14 6.04 16.47 8.54
N TYR A 15 6.36 15.29 8.01
CA TYR A 15 6.45 15.09 6.56
C TYR A 15 5.05 14.96 5.94
N ALA A 16 4.14 14.20 6.56
CA ALA A 16 2.75 14.05 6.11
C ALA A 16 2.03 15.40 5.94
N VAL A 17 2.16 16.28 6.93
CA VAL A 17 1.57 17.63 6.89
C VAL A 17 2.19 18.51 5.79
N LYS A 18 3.48 18.31 5.46
CA LYS A 18 4.14 19.04 4.38
C LYS A 18 3.65 18.57 3.00
N TRP A 19 3.46 17.27 2.81
CA TRP A 19 2.91 16.70 1.57
C TRP A 19 1.45 17.10 1.33
N HIS A 20 0.65 17.23 2.39
CA HIS A 20 -0.74 17.73 2.33
C HIS A 20 -0.85 19.11 1.65
N LYS A 21 0.20 19.93 1.71
CA LYS A 21 0.22 21.28 1.13
C LYS A 21 0.62 21.31 -0.35
N LEU A 22 1.11 20.21 -0.91
CA LEU A 22 1.77 20.17 -2.23
C LEU A 22 0.93 19.56 -3.36
N GLU A 23 -0.11 18.75 -3.07
CA GLU A 23 -0.93 18.12 -4.12
C GLU A 23 -2.40 18.58 -4.06
N SER A 24 -2.88 19.11 -5.18
CA SER A 24 -4.29 19.39 -5.44
C SER A 24 -5.08 18.07 -5.39
N HIS A 25 -5.98 17.93 -4.43
CA HIS A 25 -6.60 16.65 -4.07
C HIS A 25 -7.56 16.16 -5.18
N GLN A 26 -7.28 14.98 -5.76
CA GLN A 26 -8.25 14.25 -6.56
C GLN A 26 -8.88 13.15 -5.70
N PHE A 27 -10.03 13.45 -5.11
CA PHE A 27 -10.79 12.47 -4.33
C PHE A 27 -11.39 11.40 -5.26
N PHE A 28 -11.18 10.13 -4.95
CA PHE A 28 -11.72 8.98 -5.71
C PHE A 28 -13.24 9.07 -5.93
N GLN A 29 -13.97 9.52 -4.90
CA GLN A 29 -15.43 9.68 -4.94
C GLN A 29 -15.89 10.90 -5.76
N GLN A 30 -14.99 11.85 -6.04
CA GLN A 30 -15.29 13.05 -6.83
C GLN A 30 -14.88 12.91 -8.31
N MET A 31 -14.23 11.80 -8.67
CA MET A 31 -13.92 11.49 -10.07
C MET A 31 -15.23 11.30 -10.84
N THR A 32 -15.39 12.06 -11.92
CA THR A 32 -16.64 12.15 -12.68
C THR A 32 -16.84 10.95 -13.59
N THR A 33 -15.78 10.19 -13.88
CA THR A 33 -15.86 9.01 -14.75
C THR A 33 -15.40 7.73 -14.05
N ARG A 34 -16.12 6.64 -14.33
CA ARG A 34 -15.71 5.28 -13.94
C ARG A 34 -14.32 4.91 -14.49
N ALA A 35 -13.96 5.46 -15.65
CA ALA A 35 -12.68 5.21 -16.30
C ALA A 35 -11.51 5.79 -15.49
N GLU A 36 -11.63 7.00 -14.93
CA GLU A 36 -10.61 7.60 -14.06
C GLU A 36 -10.44 6.81 -12.75
N GLN A 37 -11.54 6.39 -12.14
CA GLN A 37 -11.51 5.53 -10.96
C GLN A 37 -10.78 4.22 -11.24
N GLN A 38 -11.10 3.57 -12.36
CA GLN A 38 -10.41 2.35 -12.77
C GLN A 38 -8.93 2.59 -13.05
N ALA A 39 -8.57 3.69 -13.72
CA ALA A 39 -7.17 4.02 -13.98
C ALA A 39 -6.38 4.21 -12.67
N LEU A 40 -6.98 4.89 -11.67
CA LEU A 40 -6.36 5.03 -10.36
C LEU A 40 -6.18 3.68 -9.67
N LEU A 41 -7.21 2.82 -9.67
CA LEU A 41 -7.11 1.50 -9.06
C LEU A 41 -6.04 0.63 -9.74
N GLN A 42 -5.91 0.69 -11.06
CA GLN A 42 -4.85 -0.02 -11.78
C GLN A 42 -3.45 0.52 -11.42
N GLN A 43 -3.31 1.84 -11.26
CA GLN A 43 -2.06 2.44 -10.80
C GLN A 43 -1.72 1.99 -9.39
N LEU A 44 -2.68 2.01 -8.46
CA LEU A 44 -2.51 1.55 -7.09
C LEU A 44 -2.15 0.06 -7.04
N LYS A 45 -2.79 -0.77 -7.86
CA LYS A 45 -2.45 -2.20 -7.99
C LYS A 45 -1.02 -2.40 -8.49
N SER A 46 -0.58 -1.61 -9.47
CA SER A 46 0.79 -1.64 -9.97
C SER A 46 1.81 -1.25 -8.87
N ASP A 47 1.56 -0.15 -8.16
CA ASP A 47 2.41 0.31 -7.06
C ASP A 47 2.46 -0.72 -5.90
N TYR A 48 1.32 -1.31 -5.54
CA TYR A 48 1.24 -2.35 -4.51
C TYR A 48 1.98 -3.63 -4.91
N ARG A 49 1.89 -4.04 -6.19
CA ARG A 49 2.67 -5.18 -6.71
C ARG A 49 4.17 -4.96 -6.52
N GLN A 50 4.64 -3.74 -6.78
CA GLN A 50 6.05 -3.38 -6.56
C GLN A 50 6.43 -3.44 -5.08
N ILE A 51 5.52 -3.07 -4.17
CA ILE A 51 5.77 -3.22 -2.73
C ILE A 51 5.91 -4.70 -2.37
N LEU A 52 4.97 -5.56 -2.79
CA LEU A 52 5.01 -7.00 -2.52
C LEU A 52 6.34 -7.63 -2.98
N ILE A 53 6.71 -7.44 -4.25
CA ILE A 53 7.94 -8.02 -4.83
C ILE A 53 9.19 -7.59 -4.05
N ASN A 54 9.25 -6.33 -3.62
CA ASN A 54 10.43 -5.78 -2.97
C ASN A 54 10.45 -5.97 -1.45
N TYR A 55 9.33 -6.38 -0.84
CA TYR A 55 9.13 -6.38 0.62
C TYR A 55 10.18 -7.22 1.36
N PHE A 56 10.52 -8.39 0.84
CA PHE A 56 11.50 -9.30 1.45
C PHE A 56 12.89 -9.24 0.81
N ILE A 57 13.07 -8.46 -0.27
CA ILE A 57 14.27 -8.51 -1.12
C ILE A 57 15.16 -7.26 -0.95
N THR A 58 14.56 -6.09 -0.79
CA THR A 58 15.28 -4.81 -0.98
C THR A 58 15.72 -4.18 0.34
N THR A 59 16.77 -3.35 0.29
CA THR A 59 17.21 -2.49 1.40
C THR A 59 16.14 -1.46 1.79
N ASP A 60 16.05 -1.18 3.10
CA ASP A 60 14.93 -0.45 3.73
C ASP A 60 14.53 0.88 3.06
N LYS A 61 15.47 1.64 2.49
CA LYS A 61 15.21 3.02 2.07
C LYS A 61 14.29 3.11 0.84
N THR A 62 14.57 2.36 -0.22
CA THR A 62 13.78 2.43 -1.46
C THR A 62 12.41 1.78 -1.31
N LEU A 63 12.31 0.76 -0.45
CA LEU A 63 11.04 0.14 -0.10
C LEU A 63 10.16 1.11 0.69
N LYS A 64 10.73 1.79 1.70
CA LYS A 64 10.01 2.80 2.49
C LYS A 64 9.42 3.90 1.63
N GLU A 65 10.19 4.43 0.67
CA GLU A 65 9.69 5.46 -0.26
C GLU A 65 8.51 4.97 -1.11
N LYS A 66 8.51 3.71 -1.55
CA LYS A 66 7.37 3.09 -2.27
C LYS A 66 6.15 2.96 -1.38
N ILE A 67 6.34 2.51 -0.14
CA ILE A 67 5.27 2.39 0.86
C ILE A 67 4.67 3.77 1.14
N ASP A 68 5.49 4.78 1.46
CA ASP A 68 5.03 6.13 1.74
C ASP A 68 4.24 6.73 0.56
N LYS A 69 4.73 6.55 -0.67
CA LYS A 69 4.03 7.00 -1.88
C LYS A 69 2.66 6.33 -2.03
N PHE A 70 2.61 5.01 -1.84
CA PHE A 70 1.35 4.26 -1.92
C PHE A 70 0.35 4.70 -0.85
N ILE A 71 0.80 4.84 0.40
CA ILE A 71 -0.04 5.27 1.52
C ILE A 71 -0.61 6.68 1.28
N HIS A 72 0.19 7.61 0.77
CA HIS A 72 -0.30 8.94 0.43
C HIS A 72 -1.34 8.89 -0.70
N ALA A 73 -1.10 8.14 -1.77
CA ALA A 73 -2.05 8.01 -2.87
C ALA A 73 -3.39 7.44 -2.41
N VAL A 74 -3.36 6.42 -1.54
CA VAL A 74 -4.55 5.83 -0.92
C VAL A 74 -5.28 6.83 -0.02
N PHE A 75 -4.54 7.55 0.83
CA PHE A 75 -5.10 8.51 1.78
C PHE A 75 -5.75 9.71 1.09
N TYR A 76 -5.03 10.38 0.18
CA TYR A 76 -5.55 11.55 -0.56
C TYR A 76 -6.62 11.16 -1.58
N GLY A 77 -6.50 9.97 -2.17
CA GLY A 77 -7.55 9.38 -2.98
C GLY A 77 -8.80 9.07 -2.18
N ASN A 78 -8.76 9.03 -0.83
CA ASN A 78 -9.85 8.56 0.02
C ASN A 78 -10.32 7.15 -0.40
N ILE A 79 -9.35 6.27 -0.66
CA ILE A 79 -9.61 4.90 -1.10
C ILE A 79 -10.10 4.07 0.10
N PRO A 80 -11.27 3.41 -0.01
CA PRO A 80 -11.78 2.56 1.07
C PRO A 80 -10.82 1.42 1.40
N VAL A 81 -10.62 1.12 2.68
CA VAL A 81 -9.81 -0.03 3.13
C VAL A 81 -10.18 -1.35 2.43
N PRO A 82 -11.47 -1.67 2.18
CA PRO A 82 -11.84 -2.86 1.40
C PRO A 82 -11.19 -2.92 0.00
N GLN A 83 -10.99 -1.78 -0.67
CA GLN A 83 -10.34 -1.74 -1.99
C GLN A 83 -8.84 -2.09 -1.90
N ILE A 84 -8.17 -1.72 -0.81
CA ILE A 84 -6.77 -2.09 -0.56
C ILE A 84 -6.67 -3.61 -0.36
N ILE A 85 -7.60 -4.19 0.39
CA ILE A 85 -7.68 -5.64 0.62
C ILE A 85 -7.98 -6.38 -0.69
N GLU A 86 -8.89 -5.86 -1.51
CA GLU A 86 -9.22 -6.41 -2.83
C GLU A 86 -7.99 -6.43 -3.74
N ILE A 87 -7.26 -5.31 -3.85
CA ILE A 87 -5.99 -5.23 -4.58
C ILE A 87 -4.98 -6.29 -4.08
N HIS A 88 -4.85 -6.44 -2.76
CA HIS A 88 -3.96 -7.44 -2.17
C HIS A 88 -4.37 -8.85 -2.61
N MET A 89 -5.64 -9.21 -2.44
CA MET A 89 -6.15 -10.55 -2.77
C MET A 89 -5.96 -10.87 -4.26
N GLU A 90 -6.30 -9.94 -5.16
CA GLU A 90 -6.09 -10.12 -6.60
C GLU A 90 -4.62 -10.41 -6.94
N LEU A 91 -3.68 -9.70 -6.31
CA LEU A 91 -2.25 -9.90 -6.56
C LEU A 91 -1.74 -11.23 -5.99
N ILE A 92 -2.24 -11.67 -4.83
CA ILE A 92 -1.93 -12.99 -4.28
C ILE A 92 -2.45 -14.10 -5.21
N ASP A 93 -3.66 -13.96 -5.74
CA ASP A 93 -4.23 -14.92 -6.69
C ASP A 93 -3.41 -14.99 -7.98
N GLU A 94 -3.01 -13.83 -8.52
CA GLU A 94 -2.13 -13.77 -9.70
C GLU A 94 -0.77 -14.42 -9.45
N PHE A 95 -0.14 -14.18 -8.31
CA PHE A 95 1.12 -14.82 -7.96
C PHE A 95 0.97 -16.33 -7.73
N SER A 96 -0.14 -16.78 -7.14
CA SER A 96 -0.43 -18.21 -6.97
C SER A 96 -0.58 -18.90 -8.32
N GLN A 97 -1.29 -18.28 -9.27
CA GLN A 97 -1.41 -18.81 -10.64
C GLN A 97 -0.04 -18.90 -11.33
N GLN A 98 0.79 -17.86 -11.22
CA GLN A 98 2.15 -17.88 -11.78
C GLN A 98 3.03 -18.97 -11.18
N LEU A 99 3.04 -19.11 -9.84
CA LEU A 99 3.83 -20.15 -9.15
C LEU A 99 3.38 -21.57 -9.54
N LYS A 100 2.07 -21.79 -9.69
CA LYS A 100 1.52 -23.09 -10.14
C LYS A 100 1.96 -23.42 -11.56
N LEU A 101 2.01 -22.44 -12.46
CA LEU A 101 2.54 -22.62 -13.82
C LEU A 101 4.05 -22.92 -13.81
N GLU A 102 4.80 -22.37 -12.85
CA GLU A 102 6.22 -22.66 -12.64
C GLU A 102 6.48 -23.99 -11.88
N GLY A 103 5.43 -24.68 -11.42
CA GLY A 103 5.57 -25.90 -10.60
C GLY A 103 6.10 -25.64 -9.18
N ARG A 104 5.91 -24.43 -8.65
CA ARG A 104 6.38 -23.99 -7.33
C ARG A 104 5.23 -23.96 -6.33
N SER A 105 5.56 -24.13 -5.04
CA SER A 105 4.61 -23.98 -3.93
C SER A 105 4.20 -22.52 -3.75
N ASP A 106 2.92 -22.28 -3.44
CA ASP A 106 2.36 -20.96 -3.12
C ASP A 106 2.31 -20.66 -1.61
N GLU A 107 2.87 -21.53 -0.75
CA GLU A 107 2.90 -21.36 0.70
C GLU A 107 3.56 -20.03 1.13
N ALA A 108 4.60 -19.60 0.43
CA ALA A 108 5.32 -18.35 0.71
C ALA A 108 4.41 -17.11 0.52
N LEU A 109 3.31 -17.21 -0.21
CA LEU A 109 2.38 -16.09 -0.38
C LEU A 109 1.68 -15.70 0.92
N LEU A 110 1.63 -16.60 1.90
CA LEU A 110 1.07 -16.32 3.23
C LEU A 110 1.87 -15.23 3.97
N ASP A 111 3.17 -15.10 3.69
CA ASP A 111 4.03 -14.11 4.34
C ASP A 111 3.68 -12.68 3.91
N TYR A 112 3.06 -12.50 2.73
CA TYR A 112 2.58 -11.18 2.28
C TYR A 112 1.42 -10.63 3.12
N ARG A 113 0.80 -11.45 3.98
CA ARG A 113 -0.12 -10.94 5.02
C ARG A 113 0.58 -9.91 5.93
N LEU A 114 1.87 -10.07 6.18
CA LEU A 114 2.66 -9.09 6.92
C LEU A 114 2.73 -7.76 6.18
N THR A 115 2.92 -7.78 4.85
CA THR A 115 2.91 -6.58 4.02
C THR A 115 1.58 -5.86 4.06
N LEU A 116 0.45 -6.59 4.04
CA LEU A 116 -0.88 -5.99 4.18
C LEU A 116 -1.06 -5.33 5.56
N ILE A 117 -0.69 -6.03 6.63
CA ILE A 117 -0.75 -5.50 8.00
C ILE A 117 0.07 -4.21 8.11
N ASP A 118 1.28 -4.21 7.55
CA ASP A 118 2.19 -3.07 7.59
C ASP A 118 1.61 -1.84 6.87
N ILE A 119 1.06 -2.04 5.67
CA ILE A 119 0.39 -0.99 4.90
C ILE A 119 -0.83 -0.41 5.66
N LEU A 120 -1.67 -1.27 6.23
CA LEU A 120 -2.83 -0.82 7.00
C LEU A 120 -2.40 -0.07 8.27
N ALA A 121 -1.34 -0.51 8.94
CA ALA A 121 -0.78 0.18 10.10
C ALA A 121 -0.30 1.61 9.74
N HIS A 122 0.44 1.76 8.64
CA HIS A 122 0.88 3.06 8.15
C HIS A 122 -0.29 3.99 7.81
N LEU A 123 -1.34 3.44 7.17
CA LEU A 123 -2.54 4.19 6.84
C LEU A 123 -3.29 4.62 8.11
N CYS A 124 -3.45 3.74 9.09
CA CYS A 124 -4.06 4.05 10.39
C CYS A 124 -3.31 5.17 11.12
N GLU A 125 -1.99 5.12 11.16
CA GLU A 125 -1.18 6.16 11.77
C GLU A 125 -1.32 7.50 11.06
N LEU A 126 -1.42 7.50 9.72
CA LEU A 126 -1.66 8.71 8.95
C LEU A 126 -3.04 9.31 9.26
N TYR A 127 -4.10 8.51 9.29
CA TYR A 127 -5.43 8.99 9.71
C TYR A 127 -5.41 9.53 11.14
N ARG A 128 -4.78 8.83 12.09
CA ARG A 128 -4.65 9.27 13.48
C ARG A 128 -3.95 10.63 13.59
N CYS A 129 -2.95 10.88 12.74
CA CYS A 129 -2.21 12.15 12.71
C CYS A 129 -2.96 13.29 12.02
N SER A 130 -3.92 12.99 11.12
CA SER A 130 -4.69 14.00 10.38
C SER A 130 -5.82 14.65 11.17
N ILE A 131 -6.20 14.09 12.33
CA ILE A 131 -7.25 14.63 13.19
C ILE A 131 -6.68 15.83 13.98
N PRO A 132 -7.26 17.04 13.84
CA PRO A 132 -6.84 18.19 14.65
C PRO A 132 -7.03 17.91 16.14
N LYS A 133 -6.05 18.28 16.96
CA LYS A 133 -6.14 18.18 18.43
C LYS A 133 -6.84 19.39 19.02
#